data_AF-A0A8S2MJG7-F1
#
_entry.id   AF-A0A8S2MJG7-F1
#
_cell.length_a   1.000
_cell.length_b   1.000
_cell.length_c   1.000
_cell.angle_alpha   90.00
_cell.angle_beta   90.00
_cell.angle_gamma   90.00
#
_symmetry.space_group_name_H-M   'P 1'
#
loop_
_entity.id
_entity.type
_entity.pdbx_description
1 polymer ?
#
loop_
_entity_poly.entity_id
_entity_poly.type
_entity_poly.pdbx_seq_one_letter_code
_entity_poly.pdbx_strand_id
1 'polypeptide(L)' 'MTSSQEDVNFIKCVIEIVKYFDIIVDDSSHMMEQQITSIKTLIRAVRSGGLYIIEDLLTSYMPNYHDLTDETWSRL' A
#
# COMPACT_ATOMS: atom_id res chain seq x y z
N MET A 1 19.00 5.75 -0.73
CA MET A 1 18.16 6.45 0.25
C MET A 1 17.25 5.40 0.85
N THR A 2 17.23 5.24 2.17
CA THR A 2 16.28 4.36 2.85
C THR A 2 15.20 5.24 3.50
N SER A 3 13.94 4.89 3.28
CA SER A 3 12.78 5.51 3.93
C SER A 3 11.81 4.41 4.35
N SER A 4 10.81 4.77 5.16
CA SER A 4 9.70 3.88 5.54
C SER A 4 8.47 4.16 4.67
N GLN A 5 7.63 3.15 4.45
CA GLN A 5 6.31 3.30 3.84
C GLN A 5 5.32 4.06 4.73
N GLU A 6 5.63 4.20 6.03
CA GLU A 6 4.83 4.98 6.97
C GLU A 6 5.10 6.49 6.88
N ASP A 7 6.17 6.91 6.19
CA ASP A 7 6.48 8.32 5.97
C ASP A 7 5.66 8.89 4.79
N VAL A 8 4.43 9.28 5.11
CA VAL A 8 3.48 9.87 4.15
C VAL A 8 4.05 11.12 3.47
N ASN A 9 4.89 11.90 4.15
CA ASN A 9 5.46 13.13 3.58
C ASN A 9 6.53 12.79 2.53
N PHE A 10 7.38 11.81 2.82
CA PHE A 10 8.33 11.30 1.84
C PHE A 10 7.60 10.71 0.63
N ILE A 11 6.59 9.87 0.83
CA ILE A 11 5.80 9.29 -0.26
C ILE A 11 5.18 10.37 -1.15
N LYS A 12 4.56 11.40 -0.55
CA LYS A 12 4.00 12.53 -1.31
C LYS A 12 5.07 13.26 -2.13
N CYS A 13 6.23 13.53 -1.54
CA CYS A 13 7.36 14.15 -2.23
C CYS A 13 7.81 13.32 -3.44
N VAL A 14 7.94 11.99 -3.28
CA VAL A 14 8.32 11.10 -4.40
C VAL A 14 7.24 11.10 -5.48
N ILE A 15 5.96 11.03 -5.11
CA ILE A 15 4.84 11.11 -6.07
C ILE A 15 4.86 12.44 -6.83
N GLU A 16 5.15 13.55 -6.16
CA GLU A 16 5.24 14.87 -6.82
C GLU A 16 6.40 14.95 -7.83
N ILE A 17 7.55 14.32 -7.52
CA ILE A 17 8.72 14.30 -8.40
C ILE A 17 8.50 13.36 -9.59
N VAL A 18 8.03 12.13 -9.33
CA VAL A 18 7.95 11.05 -10.33
C VAL A 18 6.65 11.11 -11.13
N LYS A 19 5.57 11.63 -10.55
CA LYS A 19 4.18 11.68 -11.03
C LYS A 19 3.52 10.32 -11.23
N TYR A 20 4.13 9.46 -12.04
CA TYR A 20 3.61 8.14 -12.36
C TYR A 20 4.68 7.07 -12.31
N PHE A 21 4.31 5.90 -11.79
CA PHE A 21 5.14 4.71 -11.73
C PHE A 21 4.69 3.70 -12.79
N ASP A 22 5.66 3.07 -13.46
CA ASP A 22 5.38 1.93 -14.34
C ASP A 22 4.98 0.69 -13.54
N ILE A 23 5.62 0.49 -12.37
CA ILE A 23 5.41 -0.64 -11.47
C ILE A 23 5.49 -0.12 -10.03
N ILE A 24 4.55 -0.54 -9.19
CA ILE A 24 4.62 -0.44 -7.73
C ILE A 24 4.55 -1.85 -7.15
N VAL A 25 5.40 -2.14 -6.18
CA VAL A 25 5.40 -3.40 -5.41
C VAL A 25 5.15 -3.06 -3.95
N ASP A 26 4.10 -3.64 -3.37
CA ASP A 26 3.70 -3.49 -1.98
C ASP A 26 4.12 -4.74 -1.20
N ASP A 27 5.28 -4.63 -0.57
CA ASP A 27 5.93 -5.63 0.29
C ASP A 27 6.17 -4.99 1.67
N SER A 28 5.05 -4.60 2.30
CA SER A 28 5.02 -3.80 3.54
C SER A 28 5.02 -4.67 4.80
N SER A 29 4.59 -4.16 5.96
CA SER A 29 4.54 -4.91 7.24
C SER A 29 3.65 -6.16 7.23
N HIS A 30 2.95 -6.42 6.12
CA HIS A 30 1.98 -7.49 5.92
C HIS A 30 0.74 -7.40 6.82
N MET A 31 0.55 -6.26 7.50
CA MET A 31 -0.69 -5.91 8.18
C MET A 31 -1.75 -5.48 7.17
N MET A 32 -2.99 -5.97 7.34
CA MET A 32 -4.04 -5.76 6.35
C MET A 32 -4.45 -4.29 6.22
N GLU A 33 -4.54 -3.55 7.33
CA GLU A 33 -4.88 -2.12 7.28
C GLU A 33 -3.85 -1.32 6.47
N GLN A 34 -2.56 -1.64 6.62
CA GLN A 34 -1.48 -0.98 5.88
C GLN A 34 -1.52 -1.30 4.38
N GLN A 35 -1.78 -2.56 4.00
CA GLN A 35 -1.93 -2.96 2.59
C GLN A 35 -3.13 -2.25 1.94
N ILE A 36 -4.28 -2.19 2.63
CA ILE A 36 -5.48 -1.49 2.14
C ILE A 36 -5.23 0.02 1.99
N THR A 37 -4.56 0.62 2.97
CA THR A 37 -4.27 2.06 2.94
C THR A 37 -3.30 2.40 1.81
N SER A 38 -2.30 1.54 1.59
CA SER A 38 -1.29 1.69 0.54
C SER A 38 -1.92 1.59 -0.84
N ILE A 39 -2.71 0.55 -1.13
CA ILE A 39 -3.34 0.42 -2.45
C ILE A 39 -4.31 1.58 -2.72
N LYS A 40 -5.12 2.00 -1.74
CA LYS A 40 -6.06 3.15 -1.91
C LYS A 40 -5.33 4.46 -2.22
N THR A 41 -4.11 4.63 -1.71
CA THR A 41 -3.31 5.84 -1.88
C THR A 41 -2.50 5.81 -3.17
N LEU A 42 -1.83 4.70 -3.45
CA LEU A 42 -0.75 4.60 -4.43
C LEU A 42 -1.23 4.13 -5.81
N ILE A 43 -2.37 3.43 -5.91
CA ILE A 43 -2.84 2.90 -7.20
C ILE A 43 -3.05 4.01 -8.25
N ARG A 44 -3.41 5.22 -7.80
CA ARG A 44 -3.61 6.39 -8.67
C ARG A 44 -2.31 6.95 -9.24
N ALA A 45 -1.18 6.63 -8.63
CA ALA A 45 0.14 6.98 -9.13
C ALA A 45 0.68 5.94 -10.11
N VAL A 46 -0.01 4.82 -10.36
CA VAL A 46 0.39 3.87 -11.41
C VAL A 46 -0.03 4.43 -12.77
N ARG A 47 0.89 4.47 -13.74
CA ARG A 47 0.58 4.91 -15.10
C ARG A 47 -0.48 4.02 -15.74
N SER A 48 -1.16 4.53 -16.78
CA SER A 48 -2.00 3.67 -17.62
C SER A 48 -1.16 2.52 -18.24
N GLY A 49 -1.61 1.28 -18.04
CA GLY A 49 -0.89 0.07 -18.45
C GLY A 49 0.29 -0.31 -17.55
N GLY A 50 0.46 0.34 -16.40
CA GLY A 50 1.40 -0.07 -15.35
C GLY A 50 0.83 -1.16 -14.46
N LEU A 51 1.65 -1.62 -13.50
CA LEU A 51 1.29 -2.70 -12.57
C LEU A 51 1.39 -2.23 -11.11
N TYR A 52 0.45 -2.70 -10.30
CA TYR A 52 0.53 -2.69 -8.84
C TYR A 52 0.55 -4.14 -8.38
N ILE A 53 1.60 -4.55 -7.69
CA ILE A 53 1.81 -5.92 -7.23
C ILE A 53 1.75 -5.89 -5.70
N ILE A 54 0.95 -6.77 -5.11
CA ILE A 54 0.84 -6.94 -3.65
C ILE A 54 1.40 -8.31 -3.31
N GLU A 55 2.34 -8.34 -2.37
CA GLU A 55 2.91 -9.58 -1.85
C GLU A 55 2.26 -10.00 -0.52
N ASP A 56 2.51 -11.24 -0.11
CA ASP A 56 2.13 -11.80 1.18
C ASP A 56 0.64 -11.77 1.57
N LEU A 57 -0.26 -11.86 0.59
CA LEU A 57 -1.72 -11.99 0.83
C LEU A 57 -2.13 -13.18 1.72
N LEU A 58 -1.25 -14.17 1.92
CA LEU A 58 -1.52 -15.26 2.87
C LEU A 58 -1.66 -14.74 4.31
N THR A 59 -0.96 -13.65 4.67
CA THR A 59 -1.04 -13.07 6.03
C THR A 59 -2.45 -12.59 6.36
N SER A 60 -3.27 -12.25 5.37
CA SER A 60 -4.68 -11.89 5.58
C SER A 60 -5.51 -13.00 6.25
N TYR A 61 -5.03 -14.26 6.22
CA TYR A 61 -5.65 -15.42 6.86
C TYR A 61 -4.97 -15.83 8.17
N MET A 62 -3.96 -15.09 8.61
CA MET A 62 -3.20 -15.38 9.83
C MET A 62 -3.67 -14.46 10.96
N PRO A 63 -4.13 -14.99 12.12
CA PRO A 63 -4.68 -14.17 13.20
C PRO A 63 -3.76 -13.05 13.70
N ASN A 64 -2.44 -13.25 13.66
CA ASN A 64 -1.45 -12.27 14.13
C ASN A 64 -1.31 -11.03 13.23
N TYR A 65 -1.83 -11.08 12.00
CA TYR A 65 -1.79 -10.00 11.03
C TYR A 65 -3.19 -9.42 10.76
N HIS A 66 -4.18 -9.86 11.53
CA HIS A 66 -5.57 -9.44 11.40
C HIS A 66 -5.87 -8.24 12.31
N ASP A 67 -5.55 -7.04 11.81
CA ASP A 67 -5.73 -5.75 12.49
C ASP A 67 -7.00 -4.99 12.09
N LEU A 68 -7.82 -5.57 11.19
CA LEU A 68 -9.07 -4.95 10.75
C LEU A 68 -10.19 -5.07 11.80
N THR A 69 -10.83 -3.93 12.06
CA THR A 69 -12.03 -3.83 12.92
C THR A 69 -13.31 -3.92 12.08
N ASP A 70 -14.45 -4.18 12.70
CA ASP A 70 -15.77 -4.13 12.03
C ASP A 70 -16.03 -2.76 11.35
N GLU A 71 -15.52 -1.68 11.95
CA GLU A 71 -15.59 -0.34 11.34
C GLU A 71 -14.74 -0.28 10.06
N THR A 72 -13.56 -0.90 10.05
CA THR A 72 -12.69 -0.93 8.88
C THR A 72 -13.31 -1.73 7.73
N TRP A 73 -13.95 -2.86 8.04
CA TRP A 73 -14.70 -3.66 7.06
C TRP A 73 -15.88 -2.90 6.45
N SER A 74 -16.52 -2.01 7.20
CA SER A 74 -17.64 -1.20 6.69
C SER A 74 -17.24 -0.12 5.67
N ARG A 75 -15.93 0.17 5.55
CA ARG A 75 -15.33 1.22 4.69
C ARG A 75 -14.67 0.68 3.41
N LEU A 76 -14.67 -0.64 3.22
CA LEU A 76 -14.21 -1.31 2.00
C LEU A 76 -15.35 -1.43 1.01
#